data_AF-K8XUU2-F1
#
_entry.id   AF-K8XUU2-F1
#
_cell.length_a   1.000
_cell.length_b   1.000
_cell.length_c   1.000
_cell.angle_alpha   90.00
_cell.angle_beta   90.00
_cell.angle_gamma   90.00
#
_symmetry.space_group_name_H-M   'P 1'
#
loop_
_entity.id
_entity.type
_entity.pdbx_description
1 polymer ?
#
loop_
_entity_poly.entity_id
_entity_poly.type
_entity_poly.pdbx_seq_one_letter_code
_entity_poly.pdbx_strand_id
1 'polypeptide(L)'
;MSAPDTVLVAIGTKKGLWLATSRDRATWSLSGPHFLMNEIPSIGIDTRGGRTRILVGVRSEHWGPTVAHSDDLGSTWTEPDHGAIRFGDGDGAALERVWQLRPDTDDRPGVVWAGCEPISVWRSVDGGEHFDLERGLWDHPHRPEWGAGYGGAAAHSVVPHPQDENTVHVAMSTGGVYRTTDGGASWEPRNTGITAYFLPDPNPEFGQCVHKIARDAVAPDRLYAQNHHGVYRTDDSGDTWKSIADGLPTDFGFVMLTHPRREGTIWVVPIEADRERIPPDGRLAVYRSEDAGNSWTRLDSGLPERDYNVVLRDAAAVDTGDPVGVYFGTRGGEVYGSADEGATFGTVAAHLPDILCVRAAVIAS
;
A
#
# COMPACT_ATOMS: atom_id res chain seq x y z
N MET A 1 8.31 10.14 -33.51
CA MET A 1 8.62 9.22 -32.40
C MET A 1 8.12 9.91 -31.15
N SER A 2 7.15 9.33 -30.44
CA SER A 2 6.76 9.83 -29.12
C SER A 2 8.00 9.86 -28.22
N ALA A 3 8.09 10.83 -27.32
CA ALA A 3 9.11 10.80 -26.28
C ALA A 3 8.98 9.48 -25.50
N PRO A 4 10.08 8.82 -25.11
CA PRO A 4 9.99 7.62 -24.29
C PRO A 4 9.31 7.96 -22.97
N ASP A 5 8.37 7.10 -22.55
CA ASP A 5 7.67 7.28 -21.28
C ASP A 5 8.66 7.34 -20.12
N THR A 6 8.38 8.20 -19.15
CA THR A 6 9.23 8.35 -17.96
C THR A 6 8.59 7.59 -16.80
N VAL A 7 9.38 6.81 -16.06
CA VAL A 7 8.94 6.18 -14.82
C VAL A 7 9.30 7.08 -13.65
N LEU A 8 8.31 7.36 -12.81
CA LEU A 8 8.45 8.01 -11.53
C LEU A 8 8.38 6.95 -10.43
N VAL A 9 9.35 6.97 -9.51
CA VAL A 9 9.32 6.23 -8.24
C VAL A 9 9.37 7.24 -7.10
N ALA A 10 8.26 7.38 -6.38
CA ALA A 10 8.15 8.25 -5.21
C ALA A 10 8.42 7.43 -3.94
N ILE A 11 9.34 7.94 -3.11
CA ILE A 11 9.97 7.21 -2.00
C ILE A 11 9.75 8.00 -0.71
N GLY A 12 8.80 7.55 0.11
CA GLY A 12 8.48 8.14 1.40
C GLY A 12 9.27 7.51 2.52
N THR A 13 9.91 8.32 3.36
CA THR A 13 10.80 7.86 4.43
C THR A 13 10.41 8.46 5.78
N LYS A 14 11.10 8.03 6.84
CA LYS A 14 10.98 8.63 8.18
C LYS A 14 11.41 10.10 8.25
N LYS A 15 12.15 10.64 7.26
CA LYS A 15 12.69 12.01 7.30
C LYS A 15 12.51 12.82 6.01
N GLY A 16 11.59 12.41 5.14
CA GLY A 16 11.24 13.17 3.94
C GLY A 16 10.86 12.28 2.78
N LEU A 17 10.60 12.93 1.65
CA LEU A 17 10.21 12.33 0.37
C LEU A 17 11.34 12.53 -0.65
N TRP A 18 11.62 11.49 -1.42
CA TRP A 18 12.46 11.56 -2.61
C TRP A 18 11.67 11.12 -3.84
N LEU A 19 11.94 11.75 -4.98
CA LEU A 19 11.35 11.37 -6.26
C LEU A 19 12.46 10.95 -7.21
N ALA A 20 12.44 9.68 -7.63
CA ALA A 20 13.34 9.14 -8.62
C ALA A 20 12.65 9.09 -9.99
N THR A 21 13.33 9.52 -11.05
CA THR A 21 12.82 9.43 -12.43
C THR A 21 13.80 8.70 -13.33
N SER A 22 13.28 7.94 -14.29
CA SER A 22 14.08 7.20 -15.26
C SER A 22 13.32 6.99 -16.57
N ARG A 23 14.04 6.97 -17.69
CA ARG A 23 13.49 6.66 -19.03
C ARG A 23 13.83 5.24 -19.50
N ASP A 24 14.83 4.63 -18.90
CA ASP A 24 15.33 3.28 -19.22
C ASP A 24 15.09 2.29 -18.07
N ARG A 25 14.58 2.77 -16.92
CA ARG A 25 14.41 2.03 -15.65
C ARG A 25 15.71 1.43 -15.11
N ALA A 26 16.86 1.97 -15.52
CA ALA A 26 18.19 1.54 -15.08
C ALA A 26 19.00 2.72 -14.53
N THR A 27 18.93 3.87 -15.18
CA THR A 27 19.59 5.12 -14.78
C THR A 27 18.58 6.04 -14.13
N TRP A 28 18.81 6.42 -12.88
CA TRP A 28 17.85 7.17 -12.08
C TRP A 28 18.38 8.57 -11.73
N SER A 29 17.51 9.57 -11.88
CA SER A 29 17.73 10.92 -11.35
C SER A 29 16.86 11.10 -10.11
N LEU A 30 17.47 11.55 -9.00
CA LEU A 30 16.81 11.69 -7.71
C LEU A 30 16.64 13.18 -7.36
N SER A 31 15.44 13.56 -6.92
CA SER A 31 15.17 14.87 -6.31
C SER A 31 14.70 14.71 -4.86
N GLY A 32 14.96 15.73 -4.03
CA GLY A 32 14.65 15.75 -2.60
C GLY A 32 15.89 16.04 -1.73
N PRO A 33 15.76 15.98 -0.38
CA PRO A 33 14.54 15.67 0.33
C PRO A 33 13.48 16.76 0.20
N HIS A 34 12.26 16.37 -0.16
CA HIS A 34 11.05 17.15 0.05
C HIS A 34 10.56 16.90 1.47
N PHE A 35 9.97 17.91 2.13
CA PHE A 35 9.49 17.80 3.51
C PHE A 35 10.53 17.28 4.51
N LEU A 36 11.79 17.73 4.40
CA LEU A 36 12.89 17.31 5.26
C LEU A 36 12.50 17.30 6.75
N MET A 37 12.86 16.23 7.45
CA MET A 37 12.54 15.97 8.86
C MET A 37 11.05 15.76 9.18
N ASN A 38 10.22 15.57 8.17
CA ASN A 38 8.87 15.05 8.34
C ASN A 38 8.80 13.60 7.86
N GLU A 39 7.95 12.83 8.52
CA GLU A 39 7.68 11.46 8.14
C GLU A 39 6.71 11.42 6.96
N ILE A 40 6.99 10.57 5.97
CA ILE A 40 6.16 10.39 4.77
C ILE A 40 5.58 8.98 4.78
N PRO A 41 4.47 8.76 5.51
CA PRO A 41 3.85 7.45 5.67
C PRO A 41 3.13 6.92 4.44
N SER A 42 2.66 7.80 3.55
CA SER A 42 1.82 7.41 2.43
C SER A 42 2.01 8.34 1.24
N ILE A 43 1.97 7.74 0.06
CA ILE A 43 2.01 8.42 -1.23
C ILE A 43 0.93 7.83 -2.11
N GLY A 44 0.26 8.69 -2.89
CA GLY A 44 -0.57 8.32 -4.03
C GLY A 44 -0.04 9.02 -5.29
N ILE A 45 0.01 8.32 -6.41
CA ILE A 45 0.29 8.93 -7.72
C ILE A 45 -0.98 8.76 -8.56
N ASP A 46 -1.59 9.87 -8.93
CA ASP A 46 -2.77 9.90 -9.78
C ASP A 46 -2.37 10.42 -11.17
N THR A 47 -2.38 9.52 -12.15
CA THR A 47 -2.11 9.82 -13.56
C THR A 47 -3.39 9.99 -14.39
N ARG A 48 -4.57 9.91 -13.75
CA ARG A 48 -5.87 9.97 -14.42
C ARG A 48 -6.21 11.42 -14.79
N GLY A 49 -7.08 11.58 -15.79
CA GLY A 49 -7.53 12.91 -16.21
C GLY A 49 -6.46 13.77 -16.91
N GLY A 50 -5.38 13.16 -17.41
CA GLY A 50 -4.34 13.85 -18.18
C GLY A 50 -3.38 14.70 -17.35
N ARG A 51 -3.35 14.50 -16.02
CA ARG A 51 -2.41 15.13 -15.09
C ARG A 51 -1.60 14.07 -14.36
N THR A 52 -0.43 14.46 -13.85
CA THR A 52 0.32 13.66 -12.87
C THR A 52 0.27 14.38 -11.54
N ARG A 53 -0.59 13.93 -10.63
CA ARG A 53 -0.67 14.45 -9.26
C ARG A 53 0.01 13.49 -8.29
N ILE A 54 0.94 14.00 -7.49
CA ILE A 54 1.56 13.28 -6.38
C ILE A 54 0.90 13.76 -5.09
N LEU A 55 0.16 12.87 -4.43
CA LEU A 55 -0.45 13.09 -3.12
C LEU A 55 0.45 12.50 -2.04
N VAL A 56 0.67 13.22 -0.94
CA VAL A 56 1.61 12.85 0.11
C VAL A 56 0.98 13.08 1.46
N GLY A 57 0.83 12.00 2.23
CA GLY A 57 0.58 12.11 3.66
C GLY A 57 1.88 12.54 4.31
N VAL A 58 1.85 13.66 5.04
CA VAL A 58 3.00 14.20 5.78
C VAL A 58 2.66 14.11 7.25
N ARG A 59 3.58 13.62 8.09
CA ARG A 59 3.45 13.64 9.55
C ARG A 59 4.63 14.39 10.15
N SER A 60 4.34 15.55 10.72
CA SER A 60 5.29 16.33 11.50
C SER A 60 5.14 15.99 12.98
N GLU A 61 6.24 15.72 13.67
CA GLU A 61 6.22 15.57 15.15
C GLU A 61 5.89 16.89 15.86
N HIS A 62 5.98 18.04 15.16
CA HIS A 62 5.71 19.35 15.75
C HIS A 62 4.35 19.92 15.34
N TRP A 63 3.98 19.75 14.06
CA TRP A 63 2.79 20.37 13.47
C TRP A 63 1.63 19.39 13.22
N GLY A 64 1.86 18.09 13.46
CA GLY A 64 0.87 17.05 13.22
C GLY A 64 0.81 16.58 11.77
N PRO A 65 -0.21 15.78 11.42
CA PRO A 65 -0.37 15.22 10.08
C PRO A 65 -1.18 16.12 9.14
N THR A 66 -0.86 16.01 7.84
CA THR A 66 -1.59 16.69 6.76
C THR A 66 -1.47 15.88 5.46
N VAL A 67 -2.19 16.31 4.42
CA VAL A 67 -2.01 15.83 3.05
C VAL A 67 -1.61 17.02 2.18
N ALA A 68 -0.49 16.88 1.49
CA ALA A 68 -0.04 17.82 0.48
C ALA A 68 -0.12 17.18 -0.90
N HIS A 69 -0.19 17.99 -1.95
CA HIS A 69 -0.09 17.51 -3.32
C HIS A 69 0.81 18.38 -4.20
N SER A 70 1.33 17.77 -5.26
CA SER A 70 2.10 18.42 -6.32
C SER A 70 1.60 17.96 -7.68
N ASP A 71 1.46 18.89 -8.61
CA ASP A 71 1.10 18.64 -10.01
C ASP A 71 2.28 18.93 -10.97
N ASP A 72 3.48 19.18 -10.43
CA ASP A 72 4.70 19.59 -11.16
C ASP A 72 5.95 18.80 -10.74
N LEU A 73 5.73 17.52 -10.40
CA LEU A 73 6.76 16.56 -9.99
C LEU A 73 7.59 17.03 -8.78
N GLY A 74 6.92 17.65 -7.82
CA GLY A 74 7.51 18.09 -6.55
C GLY A 74 8.26 19.42 -6.64
N SER A 75 8.13 20.17 -7.74
CA SER A 75 8.72 21.52 -7.83
C SER A 75 8.00 22.49 -6.89
N THR A 76 6.69 22.35 -6.75
CA THR A 76 5.85 23.04 -5.76
C THR A 76 4.92 22.05 -5.06
N TRP A 77 4.53 22.41 -3.83
CA TRP A 77 3.63 21.63 -3.00
C TRP A 77 2.51 22.53 -2.48
N THR A 78 1.29 22.04 -2.56
CA THR A 78 0.08 22.70 -2.05
C THR A 78 -0.44 21.91 -0.85
N GLU A 79 -0.78 22.63 0.22
CA GLU A 79 -1.48 22.11 1.39
C GLU A 79 -2.81 22.89 1.52
N PRO A 80 -3.96 22.22 1.66
CA PRO A 80 -5.23 22.92 1.83
C PRO A 80 -5.27 23.74 3.14
N ASP A 81 -5.77 24.98 3.09
CA ASP A 81 -5.76 25.96 4.19
C ASP A 81 -6.41 25.48 5.51
N HIS A 82 -7.25 24.44 5.44
CA HIS A 82 -7.97 23.88 6.60
C HIS A 82 -7.59 22.43 6.94
N GLY A 83 -6.55 21.90 6.28
CA GLY A 83 -6.16 20.49 6.34
C GLY A 83 -7.11 19.61 5.53
N ALA A 84 -6.56 18.71 4.71
CA ALA A 84 -7.37 17.89 3.80
C ALA A 84 -8.29 16.89 4.53
N ILE A 85 -7.86 16.38 5.68
CA ILE A 85 -8.57 15.39 6.50
C ILE A 85 -8.73 15.94 7.91
N ARG A 86 -9.99 16.06 8.36
CA ARG A 86 -10.29 16.61 9.69
C ARG A 86 -11.54 15.97 10.27
N PHE A 87 -11.42 15.45 11.49
CA PHE A 87 -12.55 15.02 12.30
C PHE A 87 -13.44 16.21 12.68
N GLY A 88 -14.75 16.01 12.60
CA GLY A 88 -15.75 17.00 12.93
C GLY A 88 -15.96 17.15 14.43
N ASP A 89 -16.68 18.19 14.81
CA ASP A 89 -17.08 18.41 16.19
C ASP A 89 -17.92 17.22 16.68
N GLY A 90 -17.53 16.64 17.82
CA GLY A 90 -18.22 15.49 18.42
C GLY A 90 -17.66 14.12 18.02
N ASP A 91 -16.77 14.03 17.02
CA ASP A 91 -16.13 12.75 16.66
C ASP A 91 -15.16 12.26 17.75
N GLY A 92 -14.66 13.16 18.60
CA GLY A 92 -13.82 12.81 19.75
C GLY A 92 -12.45 12.25 19.38
N ALA A 93 -11.97 12.52 18.17
CA ALA A 93 -10.71 12.06 17.63
C ALA A 93 -9.98 13.16 16.87
N ALA A 94 -8.67 12.99 16.69
CA ALA A 94 -7.85 13.80 15.81
C ALA A 94 -7.08 12.87 14.87
N LEU A 95 -6.75 13.37 13.67
CA LEU A 95 -5.89 12.64 12.75
C LEU A 95 -4.49 12.54 13.35
N GLU A 96 -3.96 11.32 13.40
CA GLU A 96 -2.60 11.03 13.87
C GLU A 96 -1.67 10.69 12.71
N ARG A 97 -2.20 10.00 11.69
CA ARG A 97 -1.41 9.52 10.55
C ARG A 97 -2.28 9.13 9.36
N VAL A 98 -1.85 9.52 8.16
CA VAL A 98 -2.42 9.01 6.90
C VAL A 98 -1.61 7.80 6.46
N TRP A 99 -2.20 6.62 6.61
CA TRP A 99 -1.54 5.34 6.35
C TRP A 99 -1.57 4.91 4.90
N GLN A 100 -2.51 5.41 4.11
CA GLN A 100 -2.58 5.18 2.68
C GLN A 100 -3.32 6.32 1.99
N LEU A 101 -2.85 6.71 0.81
CA LEU A 101 -3.56 7.51 -0.16
C LEU A 101 -3.71 6.69 -1.43
N ARG A 102 -4.95 6.48 -1.88
CA ARG A 102 -5.29 5.62 -3.02
C ARG A 102 -6.20 6.37 -3.98
N PRO A 103 -5.65 6.89 -5.10
CA PRO A 103 -6.46 7.24 -6.26
C PRO A 103 -7.36 6.05 -6.63
N ASP A 104 -8.62 6.32 -6.91
CA ASP A 104 -9.60 5.32 -7.36
C ASP A 104 -9.26 4.81 -8.78
N THR A 105 -10.18 4.12 -9.44
CA THR A 105 -10.02 3.57 -10.78
C THR A 105 -10.09 4.63 -11.88
N ASP A 106 -9.70 4.26 -13.10
CA ASP A 106 -9.54 5.18 -14.24
C ASP A 106 -10.83 5.91 -14.65
N ASP A 107 -11.99 5.30 -14.42
CA ASP A 107 -13.33 5.84 -14.69
C ASP A 107 -13.83 6.83 -13.62
N ARG A 108 -13.14 6.92 -12.47
CA ARG A 108 -13.48 7.82 -11.36
C ARG A 108 -12.36 8.81 -11.06
N PRO A 109 -11.91 9.61 -12.06
CA PRO A 109 -10.85 10.59 -11.86
C PRO A 109 -11.27 11.61 -10.79
N GLY A 110 -10.32 12.05 -9.96
CA GLY A 110 -10.60 12.95 -8.83
C GLY A 110 -11.06 12.24 -7.56
N VAL A 111 -11.57 11.01 -7.63
CA VAL A 111 -11.84 10.24 -6.41
C VAL A 111 -10.53 9.72 -5.83
N VAL A 112 -10.30 10.00 -4.54
CA VAL A 112 -9.13 9.55 -3.78
C VAL A 112 -9.60 9.04 -2.42
N TRP A 113 -9.16 7.85 -2.05
CA TRP A 113 -9.41 7.26 -0.74
C TRP A 113 -8.21 7.48 0.18
N ALA A 114 -8.49 7.68 1.48
CA ALA A 114 -7.47 7.72 2.51
C ALA A 114 -7.79 6.75 3.65
N GLY A 115 -6.83 5.90 3.99
CA GLY A 115 -6.85 5.09 5.21
C GLY A 115 -6.01 5.78 6.29
N CYS A 116 -6.56 5.95 7.49
CA CYS A 116 -5.99 6.81 8.52
C CYS A 116 -5.91 6.17 9.91
N GLU A 117 -5.24 6.88 10.81
CA GLU A 117 -5.17 6.66 12.26
C GLU A 117 -5.78 7.85 13.02
N PRO A 118 -6.66 7.62 14.01
CA PRO A 118 -7.23 6.32 14.40
C PRO A 118 -7.97 5.66 13.25
N ILE A 119 -8.22 4.34 13.35
CA ILE A 119 -8.82 3.53 12.28
C ILE A 119 -10.05 4.23 11.70
N SER A 120 -9.86 4.80 10.50
CA SER A 120 -10.85 5.59 9.77
C SER A 120 -10.55 5.55 8.28
N VAL A 121 -11.61 5.58 7.47
CA VAL A 121 -11.53 5.67 6.02
C VAL A 121 -12.18 6.97 5.59
N TRP A 122 -11.58 7.62 4.61
CA TRP A 122 -12.03 8.89 4.10
C TRP A 122 -12.05 8.89 2.57
N ARG A 123 -12.91 9.71 2.00
CA ARG A 123 -13.10 9.82 0.55
C ARG A 123 -13.07 11.29 0.11
N SER A 124 -12.24 11.56 -0.88
CA SER A 124 -12.21 12.82 -1.61
C SER A 124 -12.84 12.61 -2.99
N VAL A 125 -13.46 13.66 -3.52
CA VAL A 125 -14.00 13.72 -4.90
C VAL A 125 -13.39 14.85 -5.73
N ASP A 126 -12.42 15.57 -5.17
CA ASP A 126 -11.78 16.76 -5.75
C ASP A 126 -10.27 16.58 -5.95
N GLY A 127 -9.80 15.34 -6.02
CA GLY A 127 -8.41 15.00 -6.29
C GLY A 127 -7.52 15.08 -5.06
N GLY A 128 -8.09 14.87 -3.88
CA GLY A 128 -7.39 14.85 -2.59
C GLY A 128 -7.24 16.22 -1.92
N GLU A 129 -8.07 17.20 -2.27
CA GLU A 129 -8.06 18.51 -1.62
C GLU A 129 -8.88 18.50 -0.33
N HIS A 130 -10.05 17.84 -0.36
CA HIS A 130 -10.90 17.63 0.82
C HIS A 130 -11.36 16.19 0.90
N PHE A 131 -11.42 15.66 2.11
CA PHE A 131 -11.84 14.30 2.38
C PHE A 131 -12.99 14.26 3.40
N ASP A 132 -14.05 13.54 3.04
CA ASP A 132 -15.18 13.25 3.92
C ASP A 132 -14.98 11.91 4.63
N LEU A 133 -15.36 11.86 5.92
CA LEU A 133 -15.27 10.65 6.74
C LEU A 133 -16.33 9.63 6.31
N GLU A 134 -15.92 8.39 6.08
CA GLU A 134 -16.82 7.26 5.80
C GLU A 134 -17.57 6.84 7.07
N ARG A 135 -18.73 7.48 7.29
CA ARG A 135 -19.56 7.31 8.50
C ARG A 135 -19.98 5.86 8.74
N GLY A 136 -20.28 5.09 7.70
CA GLY A 136 -20.68 3.69 7.87
C GLY A 136 -19.62 2.83 8.56
N LEU A 137 -18.33 3.10 8.32
CA LEU A 137 -17.23 2.40 9.01
C LEU A 137 -16.92 3.06 10.36
N TRP A 138 -16.96 4.39 10.43
CA TRP A 138 -16.69 5.12 11.68
C TRP A 138 -17.72 4.83 12.77
N ASP A 139 -19.00 4.71 12.41
CA ASP A 139 -20.07 4.44 13.37
C ASP A 139 -20.33 2.93 13.54
N HIS A 140 -19.47 2.08 12.96
CA HIS A 140 -19.63 0.63 12.99
C HIS A 140 -19.57 0.07 14.43
N PRO A 141 -20.46 -0.87 14.82
CA PRO A 141 -20.51 -1.41 16.18
C PRO A 141 -19.21 -2.05 16.68
N HIS A 142 -18.40 -2.64 15.78
CA HIS A 142 -17.11 -3.24 16.14
C HIS A 142 -16.00 -2.22 16.42
N ARG A 143 -16.15 -0.94 16.01
CA ARG A 143 -15.07 0.05 16.12
C ARG A 143 -14.48 0.19 17.53
N PRO A 144 -15.26 0.23 18.62
CA PRO A 144 -14.72 0.32 19.97
C PRO A 144 -13.83 -0.87 20.38
N GLU A 145 -13.91 -1.99 19.65
CA GLU A 145 -13.15 -3.22 19.90
C GLU A 145 -11.98 -3.42 18.95
N TRP A 146 -11.85 -2.59 17.89
CA TRP A 146 -10.67 -2.62 17.03
C TRP A 146 -9.44 -2.14 17.81
N GLY A 147 -8.36 -2.92 17.72
CA GLY A 147 -7.11 -2.67 18.44
C GLY A 147 -6.04 -2.04 17.55
N ALA A 148 -4.99 -1.54 18.20
CA ALA A 148 -3.76 -1.19 17.51
C ALA A 148 -2.88 -2.44 17.33
N GLY A 149 -2.34 -2.65 16.13
CA GLY A 149 -1.17 -3.50 15.96
C GLY A 149 0.10 -2.79 16.47
N TYR A 150 1.24 -3.48 16.44
CA TYR A 150 2.54 -2.86 16.79
C TYR A 150 2.88 -1.61 15.97
N GLY A 151 2.35 -1.50 14.75
CA GLY A 151 2.55 -0.34 13.89
C GLY A 151 1.66 0.85 14.21
N GLY A 152 0.61 0.70 15.03
CA GLY A 152 -0.45 1.71 15.24
C GLY A 152 -1.83 1.22 14.79
N ALA A 153 -2.87 1.99 15.12
CA ALA A 153 -4.26 1.67 14.80
C ALA A 153 -4.59 2.09 13.35
N ALA A 154 -4.27 1.23 12.38
CA ALA A 154 -4.18 1.61 10.98
C ALA A 154 -5.29 1.01 10.11
N ALA A 155 -6.05 1.87 9.40
CA ALA A 155 -6.70 1.50 8.13
C ALA A 155 -5.72 1.80 6.98
N HIS A 156 -5.37 0.82 6.15
CA HIS A 156 -4.20 0.98 5.26
C HIS A 156 -4.26 0.31 3.89
N SER A 157 -5.35 -0.39 3.58
CA SER A 157 -5.57 -0.98 2.27
C SER A 157 -7.00 -0.78 1.81
N VAL A 158 -7.34 0.45 1.42
CA VAL A 158 -8.59 0.76 0.72
C VAL A 158 -8.45 0.34 -0.74
N VAL A 159 -9.32 -0.57 -1.18
CA VAL A 159 -9.26 -1.22 -2.49
C VAL A 159 -10.63 -1.14 -3.15
N PRO A 160 -10.90 -0.06 -3.92
CA PRO A 160 -12.15 0.07 -4.66
C PRO A 160 -12.29 -1.02 -5.73
N HIS A 161 -13.52 -1.41 -6.05
CA HIS A 161 -13.81 -2.36 -7.11
C HIS A 161 -13.84 -1.64 -8.48
N PRO A 162 -13.16 -2.16 -9.51
CA PRO A 162 -13.03 -1.43 -10.78
C PRO A 162 -14.33 -1.30 -11.57
N GLN A 163 -15.25 -2.26 -11.42
CA GLN A 163 -16.51 -2.30 -12.19
C GLN A 163 -17.77 -2.08 -11.33
N ASP A 164 -17.61 -1.77 -10.05
CA ASP A 164 -18.72 -1.53 -9.12
C ASP A 164 -18.32 -0.44 -8.12
N GLU A 165 -18.84 0.77 -8.32
CA GLU A 165 -18.51 1.92 -7.48
C GLU A 165 -19.03 1.80 -6.04
N ASN A 166 -19.99 0.90 -5.78
CA ASN A 166 -20.52 0.69 -4.44
C ASN A 166 -19.69 -0.28 -3.62
N THR A 167 -18.81 -1.05 -4.27
CA THR A 167 -17.99 -2.07 -3.61
C THR A 167 -16.59 -1.55 -3.33
N VAL A 168 -16.25 -1.48 -2.04
CA VAL A 168 -14.91 -1.10 -1.57
C VAL A 168 -14.51 -2.03 -0.43
N HIS A 169 -13.26 -2.49 -0.45
CA HIS A 169 -12.66 -3.24 0.65
C HIS A 169 -11.68 -2.37 1.43
N VAL A 170 -11.59 -2.56 2.73
CA VAL A 170 -10.54 -1.99 3.58
C VAL A 170 -9.90 -3.09 4.42
N ALA A 171 -8.58 -3.08 4.56
CA ALA A 171 -7.89 -3.89 5.57
C ALA A 171 -7.31 -3.02 6.70
N MET A 172 -7.36 -3.57 7.91
CA MET A 172 -6.99 -2.91 9.16
C MET A 172 -6.03 -3.77 9.99
N SER A 173 -5.13 -3.11 10.72
CA SER A 173 -4.21 -3.73 11.67
C SER A 173 -4.38 -3.10 13.06
N THR A 174 -5.15 -3.66 14.00
CA THR A 174 -5.97 -4.90 13.89
C THR A 174 -7.44 -4.58 13.66
N GLY A 175 -8.17 -5.58 13.15
CA GLY A 175 -9.60 -5.47 12.85
C GLY A 175 -10.01 -6.40 11.71
N GLY A 176 -9.10 -6.62 10.76
CA GLY A 176 -9.31 -7.51 9.62
C GLY A 176 -9.73 -6.76 8.35
N VAL A 177 -10.36 -7.49 7.43
CA VAL A 177 -10.92 -6.97 6.18
C VAL A 177 -12.40 -6.65 6.39
N TYR A 178 -12.82 -5.48 5.92
CA TYR A 178 -14.22 -5.08 5.84
C TYR A 178 -14.57 -4.70 4.40
N ARG A 179 -15.83 -4.88 4.03
CA ARG A 179 -16.36 -4.54 2.70
C ARG A 179 -17.66 -3.76 2.83
N THR A 180 -17.79 -2.69 2.06
CA THR A 180 -19.08 -2.08 1.72
C THR A 180 -19.52 -2.58 0.33
N THR A 181 -20.83 -2.68 0.12
CA THR A 181 -21.45 -2.91 -1.21
C THR A 181 -22.56 -1.90 -1.50
N ASP A 182 -22.64 -0.83 -0.69
CA ASP A 182 -23.66 0.21 -0.73
C ASP A 182 -23.02 1.62 -0.72
N GLY A 183 -21.79 1.73 -1.22
CA GLY A 183 -21.10 3.01 -1.39
C GLY A 183 -20.64 3.65 -0.08
N GLY A 184 -20.43 2.85 0.97
CA GLY A 184 -19.90 3.28 2.27
C GLY A 184 -20.96 3.48 3.36
N ALA A 185 -22.24 3.30 3.05
CA ALA A 185 -23.33 3.46 4.02
C ALA A 185 -23.28 2.39 5.13
N SER A 186 -22.88 1.16 4.80
CA SER A 186 -22.60 0.10 5.75
C SER A 186 -21.37 -0.73 5.36
N TRP A 187 -20.77 -1.39 6.34
CA TRP A 187 -19.57 -2.20 6.18
C TRP A 187 -19.72 -3.52 6.92
N GLU A 188 -19.28 -4.62 6.31
CA GLU A 188 -19.39 -5.96 6.87
C GLU A 188 -18.00 -6.61 6.98
N PRO A 189 -17.71 -7.36 8.05
CA PRO A 189 -16.45 -8.08 8.19
C PRO A 189 -16.34 -9.20 7.15
N ARG A 190 -15.13 -9.41 6.62
CA ARG A 190 -14.81 -10.34 5.52
C ARG A 190 -13.56 -11.15 5.83
N ASN A 191 -13.58 -11.86 6.95
CA ASN A 191 -12.41 -12.54 7.52
C ASN A 191 -12.50 -14.07 7.56
N THR A 192 -13.58 -14.67 7.09
CA THR A 192 -13.77 -16.13 7.16
C THR A 192 -12.62 -16.85 6.44
N GLY A 193 -11.83 -17.62 7.20
CA GLY A 193 -10.65 -18.33 6.70
C GLY A 193 -9.30 -17.63 6.96
N ILE A 194 -9.29 -16.36 7.38
CA ILE A 194 -8.10 -15.65 7.86
C ILE A 194 -7.96 -15.86 9.37
N THR A 195 -6.82 -16.39 9.80
CA THR A 195 -6.59 -16.70 11.21
C THR A 195 -6.02 -15.49 11.98
N ALA A 196 -6.27 -15.48 13.29
CA ALA A 196 -5.71 -14.54 14.25
C ALA A 196 -5.13 -15.33 15.45
N TYR A 197 -3.98 -15.99 15.26
CA TYR A 197 -3.37 -16.89 16.25
C TYR A 197 -3.10 -16.25 17.64
N PHE A 198 -3.02 -14.93 17.70
CA PHE A 198 -2.78 -14.15 18.92
C PHE A 198 -4.06 -13.87 19.72
N LEU A 199 -5.24 -14.24 19.21
CA LEU A 199 -6.52 -14.13 19.92
C LEU A 199 -6.95 -15.47 20.55
N PRO A 200 -7.82 -15.44 21.58
CA PRO A 200 -8.30 -16.66 22.23
C PRO A 200 -9.03 -17.62 21.27
N ASP A 201 -9.86 -17.08 20.38
CA ASP A 201 -10.37 -17.80 19.21
C ASP A 201 -9.46 -17.46 18.02
N PRO A 202 -8.78 -18.44 17.40
CA PRO A 202 -7.93 -18.20 16.25
C PRO A 202 -8.70 -17.93 14.96
N ASN A 203 -10.02 -18.11 14.92
CA ASN A 203 -10.87 -17.82 13.76
C ASN A 203 -12.03 -16.85 14.10
N PRO A 204 -11.74 -15.68 14.66
CA PRO A 204 -12.78 -14.74 15.06
C PRO A 204 -13.41 -14.08 13.83
N GLU A 205 -14.61 -13.52 13.98
CA GLU A 205 -15.27 -12.74 12.92
C GLU A 205 -14.46 -11.50 12.51
N PHE A 206 -13.76 -10.89 13.47
CA PHE A 206 -12.90 -9.72 13.28
C PHE A 206 -11.73 -9.72 14.28
N GLY A 207 -10.75 -8.83 14.06
CA GLY A 207 -9.57 -8.68 14.92
C GLY A 207 -8.28 -9.22 14.31
N GLN A 208 -8.33 -9.78 13.10
CA GLN A 208 -7.16 -10.17 12.32
C GLN A 208 -6.21 -8.98 12.12
N CYS A 209 -4.92 -9.27 12.00
CA CYS A 209 -3.87 -8.27 11.76
C CYS A 209 -3.41 -8.36 10.30
N VAL A 210 -4.30 -7.96 9.38
CA VAL A 210 -4.02 -8.02 7.95
C VAL A 210 -3.05 -6.91 7.59
N HIS A 211 -1.90 -7.26 6.98
CA HIS A 211 -0.84 -6.32 6.65
C HIS A 211 -1.03 -5.64 5.29
N LYS A 212 -1.63 -6.32 4.31
CA LYS A 212 -1.94 -5.76 3.00
C LYS A 212 -3.00 -6.60 2.29
N ILE A 213 -3.93 -5.95 1.59
CA ILE A 213 -4.74 -6.60 0.54
C ILE A 213 -4.49 -5.97 -0.82
N ALA A 214 -4.60 -6.77 -1.88
CA ALA A 214 -4.52 -6.34 -3.27
C ALA A 214 -5.54 -7.10 -4.12
N ARG A 215 -6.16 -6.40 -5.09
CA ARG A 215 -7.15 -6.96 -6.02
C ARG A 215 -6.47 -7.41 -7.31
N ASP A 216 -6.89 -8.55 -7.83
CA ASP A 216 -6.50 -9.00 -9.16
C ASP A 216 -7.05 -8.02 -10.22
N ALA A 217 -6.22 -7.65 -11.19
CA ALA A 217 -6.60 -6.65 -12.19
C ALA A 217 -7.58 -7.19 -13.24
N VAL A 218 -7.65 -8.51 -13.44
CA VAL A 218 -8.45 -9.17 -14.49
C VAL A 218 -9.68 -9.83 -13.89
N ALA A 219 -9.53 -10.51 -12.74
CA ALA A 219 -10.62 -11.15 -12.00
C ALA A 219 -10.96 -10.32 -10.76
N PRO A 220 -11.81 -9.28 -10.86
CA PRO A 220 -11.93 -8.27 -9.81
C PRO A 220 -12.49 -8.83 -8.49
N ASP A 221 -13.28 -9.91 -8.49
CA ASP A 221 -13.73 -10.58 -7.26
C ASP A 221 -12.60 -11.34 -6.53
N ARG A 222 -11.44 -11.51 -7.16
CA ARG A 222 -10.26 -12.10 -6.53
C ARG A 222 -9.44 -11.04 -5.80
N LEU A 223 -9.19 -11.29 -4.53
CA LEU A 223 -8.24 -10.53 -3.73
C LEU A 223 -7.22 -11.46 -3.07
N TYR A 224 -6.08 -10.88 -2.75
CA TYR A 224 -5.00 -11.52 -2.02
C TYR A 224 -4.71 -10.75 -0.74
N ALA A 225 -4.35 -11.46 0.32
CA ALA A 225 -4.02 -10.86 1.60
C ALA A 225 -2.69 -11.40 2.12
N GLN A 226 -1.81 -10.50 2.54
CA GLN A 226 -0.73 -10.84 3.47
C GLN A 226 -1.24 -10.52 4.89
N ASN A 227 -1.35 -11.54 5.72
CA ASN A 227 -1.72 -11.40 7.14
C ASN A 227 -0.46 -11.41 8.02
N HIS A 228 -0.63 -11.22 9.33
CA HIS A 228 0.45 -11.42 10.30
C HIS A 228 1.06 -12.80 10.19
N HIS A 229 0.22 -13.84 10.17
CA HIS A 229 0.61 -15.18 9.76
C HIS A 229 -0.36 -15.65 8.67
N GLY A 230 0.20 -16.03 7.54
CA GLY A 230 -0.56 -16.54 6.40
C GLY A 230 -0.59 -15.57 5.23
N VAL A 231 -0.59 -16.18 4.05
CA VAL A 231 -0.85 -15.52 2.77
C VAL A 231 -2.12 -16.14 2.22
N TYR A 232 -3.12 -15.33 1.91
CA TYR A 232 -4.46 -15.80 1.58
C TYR A 232 -4.94 -15.30 0.24
N ARG A 233 -5.91 -16.02 -0.34
CA ARG A 233 -6.67 -15.63 -1.52
C ARG A 233 -8.16 -15.81 -1.24
N THR A 234 -8.97 -14.88 -1.74
CA THR A 234 -10.41 -15.03 -1.94
C THR A 234 -10.69 -15.04 -3.44
N ASP A 235 -11.69 -15.82 -3.88
CA ASP A 235 -12.21 -15.81 -5.25
C ASP A 235 -13.67 -15.29 -5.27
N ASP A 236 -14.20 -14.82 -4.13
CA ASP A 236 -15.60 -14.47 -3.88
C ASP A 236 -15.73 -13.11 -3.16
N SER A 237 -14.89 -12.15 -3.56
CA SER A 237 -14.92 -10.77 -3.05
C SER A 237 -14.77 -10.68 -1.53
N GLY A 238 -14.00 -11.58 -0.92
CA GLY A 238 -13.68 -11.60 0.51
C GLY A 238 -14.64 -12.40 1.39
N ASP A 239 -15.64 -13.08 0.82
CA ASP A 239 -16.57 -13.88 1.60
C ASP A 239 -15.88 -15.08 2.25
N THR A 240 -14.97 -15.73 1.52
CA THR A 240 -14.10 -16.79 2.05
C THR A 240 -12.67 -16.65 1.58
N TRP A 241 -11.74 -16.94 2.49
CA TRP A 241 -10.30 -16.90 2.24
C TRP A 241 -9.69 -18.28 2.42
N LYS A 242 -8.72 -18.62 1.57
CA LYS A 242 -7.90 -19.82 1.68
C LYS A 242 -6.43 -19.47 1.70
N SER A 243 -5.65 -20.23 2.47
CA SER A 243 -4.20 -20.08 2.46
C SER A 243 -3.63 -20.44 1.08
N ILE A 244 -2.67 -19.65 0.64
CA ILE A 244 -1.83 -19.82 -0.55
C ILE A 244 -0.34 -19.70 -0.17
N ALA A 245 -0.02 -19.93 1.11
CA ALA A 245 1.35 -19.81 1.62
C ALA A 245 2.25 -21.01 1.30
N ASP A 246 1.68 -22.11 0.83
CA ASP A 246 2.42 -23.34 0.51
C ASP A 246 3.52 -23.07 -0.53
N GLY A 247 4.75 -23.46 -0.20
CA GLY A 247 5.94 -23.23 -1.04
C GLY A 247 6.70 -21.93 -0.75
N LEU A 248 6.15 -21.02 0.07
CA LEU A 248 6.92 -19.90 0.62
C LEU A 248 7.87 -20.37 1.73
N PRO A 249 9.01 -19.70 1.94
CA PRO A 249 9.94 -20.02 3.03
C PRO A 249 9.36 -19.70 4.41
N THR A 250 8.43 -18.75 4.47
CA THR A 250 7.70 -18.31 5.66
C THR A 250 6.36 -17.71 5.22
N ASP A 251 5.36 -17.76 6.10
CA ASP A 251 4.02 -17.22 5.87
C ASP A 251 3.83 -15.79 6.39
N PHE A 252 4.90 -15.19 6.93
CA PHE A 252 4.95 -13.83 7.42
C PHE A 252 5.57 -12.90 6.36
N GLY A 253 4.98 -11.72 6.24
CA GLY A 253 5.46 -10.65 5.38
C GLY A 253 4.60 -9.43 5.53
N PHE A 254 4.87 -8.37 4.79
CA PHE A 254 3.99 -7.20 4.75
C PHE A 254 3.45 -6.88 3.35
N VAL A 255 4.21 -7.24 2.33
CA VAL A 255 3.95 -6.85 0.94
C VAL A 255 3.01 -7.83 0.26
N MET A 256 2.03 -7.29 -0.46
CA MET A 256 1.21 -8.02 -1.43
C MET A 256 1.00 -7.11 -2.64
N LEU A 257 1.48 -7.51 -3.81
CA LEU A 257 1.34 -6.80 -5.08
C LEU A 257 0.64 -7.69 -6.10
N THR A 258 -0.20 -7.11 -6.95
CA THR A 258 -0.84 -7.77 -8.09
C THR A 258 -0.36 -7.17 -9.40
N HIS A 259 -0.27 -7.97 -10.44
CA HIS A 259 0.07 -7.49 -11.77
C HIS A 259 -1.08 -6.64 -12.33
N PRO A 260 -0.81 -5.45 -12.91
CA PRO A 260 -1.86 -4.55 -13.40
C PRO A 260 -2.65 -5.06 -14.61
N ARG A 261 -2.37 -6.26 -15.14
CA ARG A 261 -2.86 -6.74 -16.45
C ARG A 261 -2.94 -8.26 -16.59
N ARG A 262 -2.22 -9.03 -15.77
CA ARG A 262 -2.24 -10.50 -15.83
C ARG A 262 -2.91 -11.06 -14.58
N GLU A 263 -3.97 -11.83 -14.80
CA GLU A 263 -4.66 -12.56 -13.74
C GLU A 263 -3.67 -13.49 -13.03
N GLY A 264 -3.82 -13.67 -11.73
CA GLY A 264 -3.08 -14.67 -10.97
C GLY A 264 -1.61 -14.32 -10.73
N THR A 265 -1.11 -13.22 -11.28
CA THR A 265 0.28 -12.81 -11.09
C THR A 265 0.42 -11.88 -9.90
N ILE A 266 1.15 -12.34 -8.88
CA ILE A 266 1.31 -11.64 -7.60
C ILE A 266 2.75 -11.72 -7.10
N TRP A 267 3.14 -10.74 -6.28
CA TRP A 267 4.43 -10.73 -5.59
C TRP A 267 4.26 -10.51 -4.10
N VAL A 268 5.10 -11.20 -3.32
CA VAL A 268 5.26 -11.01 -1.86
C VAL A 268 6.75 -10.86 -1.53
N VAL A 269 7.05 -10.31 -0.36
CA VAL A 269 8.41 -10.21 0.19
C VAL A 269 8.41 -10.83 1.58
N PRO A 270 8.66 -12.14 1.70
CA PRO A 270 8.60 -12.86 2.97
C PRO A 270 9.71 -12.42 3.92
N ILE A 271 9.41 -12.34 5.22
CA ILE A 271 10.38 -12.16 6.30
C ILE A 271 10.06 -13.09 7.46
N GLU A 272 11.06 -13.45 8.25
CA GLU A 272 10.85 -14.16 9.51
C GLU A 272 10.02 -13.31 10.47
N ALA A 273 9.07 -13.97 11.13
CA ALA A 273 8.09 -13.35 12.01
C ALA A 273 8.73 -12.80 13.31
N ASP A 274 7.91 -12.67 14.34
CA ASP A 274 8.11 -11.88 15.56
C ASP A 274 9.49 -11.89 16.23
N ARG A 275 10.25 -12.98 16.12
CA ARG A 275 11.53 -13.11 16.79
C ARG A 275 12.67 -12.34 16.11
N GLU A 276 12.67 -12.27 14.78
CA GLU A 276 13.84 -11.81 14.02
C GLU A 276 13.53 -10.60 13.14
N ARG A 277 12.38 -10.58 12.46
CA ARG A 277 11.98 -9.49 11.55
C ARG A 277 13.07 -9.21 10.50
N ILE A 278 13.59 -10.26 9.88
CA ILE A 278 14.58 -10.20 8.79
C ILE A 278 14.15 -11.13 7.65
N PRO A 279 14.64 -10.95 6.41
CA PRO A 279 14.42 -11.94 5.36
C PRO A 279 14.89 -13.34 5.79
N PRO A 280 14.25 -14.44 5.32
CA PRO A 280 14.68 -15.80 5.66
C PRO A 280 16.17 -16.01 5.35
N ASP A 281 16.89 -16.57 6.31
CA ASP A 281 18.36 -16.72 6.28
C ASP A 281 19.14 -15.41 6.07
N GLY A 282 18.54 -14.24 6.30
CA GLY A 282 19.12 -12.95 5.95
C GLY A 282 19.37 -12.78 4.45
N ARG A 283 18.56 -13.42 3.59
CA ARG A 283 18.67 -13.37 2.12
C ARG A 283 17.39 -12.81 1.50
N LEU A 284 17.34 -11.50 1.35
CA LEU A 284 16.23 -10.77 0.74
C LEU A 284 15.88 -11.32 -0.65
N ALA A 285 14.60 -11.56 -0.88
CA ALA A 285 14.07 -12.04 -2.14
C ALA A 285 12.61 -11.63 -2.30
N VAL A 286 12.22 -11.36 -3.54
CA VAL A 286 10.81 -11.28 -3.92
C VAL A 286 10.35 -12.68 -4.32
N TYR A 287 9.13 -13.07 -3.95
CA TYR A 287 8.51 -14.31 -4.42
C TYR A 287 7.35 -13.96 -5.34
N ARG A 288 7.36 -14.52 -6.55
CA ARG A 288 6.30 -14.33 -7.55
C ARG A 288 5.51 -15.61 -7.71
N SER A 289 4.19 -15.49 -7.77
CA SER A 289 3.31 -16.51 -8.32
C SER A 289 2.71 -16.00 -9.62
N GLU A 290 2.48 -16.90 -10.59
CA GLU A 290 1.79 -16.64 -11.85
C GLU A 290 0.51 -17.49 -11.99
N ASP A 291 0.13 -18.19 -10.92
CA ASP A 291 -1.00 -19.12 -10.86
C ASP A 291 -1.89 -18.88 -9.64
N ALA A 292 -2.00 -17.61 -9.24
CA ALA A 292 -2.82 -17.14 -8.12
C ALA A 292 -2.43 -17.75 -6.76
N GLY A 293 -1.14 -18.00 -6.55
CA GLY A 293 -0.56 -18.48 -5.29
C GLY A 293 -0.54 -20.01 -5.16
N ASN A 294 -0.75 -20.77 -6.24
CA ASN A 294 -0.63 -22.23 -6.17
C ASN A 294 0.85 -22.68 -6.17
N SER A 295 1.73 -21.90 -6.79
CA SER A 295 3.18 -22.08 -6.76
C SER A 295 3.93 -20.75 -6.73
N TRP A 296 5.14 -20.77 -6.19
CA TRP A 296 5.96 -19.58 -5.98
C TRP A 296 7.37 -19.76 -6.53
N THR A 297 7.88 -18.71 -7.17
CA THR A 297 9.24 -18.61 -7.68
C THR A 297 10.01 -17.56 -6.89
N ARG A 298 11.16 -17.95 -6.33
CA ARG A 298 12.09 -17.03 -5.67
C ARG A 298 12.82 -16.19 -6.71
N LEU A 299 12.86 -14.87 -6.51
CA LEU A 299 13.51 -13.89 -7.36
C LEU A 299 14.47 -13.03 -6.52
N ASP A 300 15.77 -13.26 -6.65
CA ASP A 300 16.82 -12.57 -5.90
C ASP A 300 18.03 -12.13 -6.76
N SER A 301 17.93 -12.24 -8.09
CA SER A 301 18.99 -11.81 -9.00
C SER A 301 19.21 -10.30 -8.89
N GLY A 302 20.47 -9.89 -8.69
CA GLY A 302 20.86 -8.49 -8.53
C GLY A 302 20.66 -7.93 -7.11
N LEU A 303 20.02 -8.67 -6.21
CA LEU A 303 19.94 -8.31 -4.79
C LEU A 303 21.24 -8.70 -4.04
N PRO A 304 21.56 -8.04 -2.92
CA PRO A 304 22.72 -8.38 -2.11
C PRO A 304 22.65 -9.82 -1.58
N GLU A 305 23.82 -10.45 -1.41
CA GLU A 305 23.92 -11.81 -0.85
C GLU A 305 23.34 -11.89 0.57
N ARG A 306 23.50 -10.82 1.36
CA ARG A 306 22.98 -10.68 2.72
C ARG A 306 22.30 -9.34 2.92
N ASP A 307 21.10 -9.38 3.49
CA ASP A 307 20.35 -8.21 3.91
C ASP A 307 19.45 -8.60 5.10
N TYR A 308 19.43 -7.76 6.12
CA TYR A 308 18.70 -7.97 7.37
C TYR A 308 17.55 -6.97 7.53
N ASN A 309 17.25 -6.18 6.49
CA ASN A 309 16.25 -5.13 6.56
C ASN A 309 14.86 -5.63 6.17
N VAL A 310 13.85 -5.08 6.85
CA VAL A 310 12.44 -5.32 6.55
C VAL A 310 12.01 -4.51 5.33
N VAL A 311 11.07 -5.06 4.55
CA VAL A 311 10.25 -4.30 3.60
C VAL A 311 8.87 -4.13 4.19
N LEU A 312 8.45 -2.87 4.42
CA LEU A 312 7.15 -2.56 5.00
C LEU A 312 6.01 -2.69 3.99
N ARG A 313 4.77 -2.78 4.49
CA ARG A 313 3.54 -3.07 3.71
C ARG A 313 3.34 -2.19 2.48
N ASP A 314 3.63 -0.91 2.61
CA ASP A 314 3.45 0.09 1.55
C ASP A 314 4.77 0.50 0.92
N ALA A 315 5.89 -0.07 1.36
CA ALA A 315 7.23 0.15 0.82
C ALA A 315 7.51 -0.69 -0.43
N ALA A 316 6.48 -1.04 -1.19
CA ALA A 316 6.60 -1.74 -2.46
C ALA A 316 5.48 -1.31 -3.42
N ALA A 317 5.77 -1.35 -4.71
CA ALA A 317 4.83 -0.98 -5.76
C ALA A 317 5.20 -1.64 -7.10
N VAL A 318 4.25 -1.63 -8.03
CA VAL A 318 4.48 -1.92 -9.45
C VAL A 318 4.18 -0.69 -10.28
N ASP A 319 4.86 -0.55 -11.43
CA ASP A 319 4.47 0.43 -12.46
C ASP A 319 3.48 -0.19 -13.47
N THR A 320 3.10 0.58 -14.50
CA THR A 320 2.27 0.11 -15.61
C THR A 320 3.06 -0.08 -16.90
N GLY A 321 4.39 -0.02 -16.87
CA GLY A 321 5.26 -0.23 -18.03
C GLY A 321 5.16 -1.65 -18.57
N ASP A 322 5.72 -1.87 -19.77
CA ASP A 322 5.76 -3.19 -20.42
C ASP A 322 7.20 -3.56 -20.81
N PRO A 323 7.85 -4.54 -20.15
CA PRO A 323 7.34 -5.35 -19.03
C PRO A 323 7.05 -4.53 -17.77
N VAL A 324 6.23 -5.05 -16.84
CA VAL A 324 5.91 -4.38 -15.57
C VAL A 324 7.16 -4.22 -14.71
N GLY A 325 7.36 -3.03 -14.17
CA GLY A 325 8.40 -2.77 -13.17
C GLY A 325 7.94 -3.14 -11.77
N VAL A 326 8.84 -3.71 -10.97
CA VAL A 326 8.62 -4.08 -9.56
C VAL A 326 9.62 -3.34 -8.68
N TYR A 327 9.13 -2.61 -7.69
CA TYR A 327 9.93 -1.72 -6.84
C TYR A 327 9.66 -1.98 -5.37
N PHE A 328 10.70 -1.94 -4.54
CA PHE A 328 10.54 -2.00 -3.10
C PHE A 328 11.67 -1.29 -2.36
N GLY A 329 11.39 -0.83 -1.14
CA GLY A 329 12.32 -0.14 -0.27
C GLY A 329 12.47 -0.84 1.08
N THR A 330 13.69 -0.85 1.60
CA THR A 330 14.05 -1.47 2.87
C THR A 330 14.03 -0.44 4.00
N ARG A 331 13.87 -0.87 5.24
CA ARG A 331 14.08 0.00 6.41
C ARG A 331 15.54 0.46 6.59
N GLY A 332 16.47 -0.14 5.83
CA GLY A 332 17.89 0.22 5.78
C GLY A 332 18.18 1.43 4.88
N GLY A 333 17.22 1.87 4.07
CA GLY A 333 17.37 3.02 3.19
C GLY A 333 17.75 2.68 1.75
N GLU A 334 17.69 1.41 1.36
CA GLU A 334 17.85 0.95 -0.02
C GLU A 334 16.51 0.86 -0.73
N VAL A 335 16.48 1.26 -1.99
CA VAL A 335 15.34 1.05 -2.89
C VAL A 335 15.84 0.28 -4.12
N TYR A 336 15.21 -0.84 -4.40
CA TYR A 336 15.49 -1.69 -5.55
C TYR A 336 14.35 -1.59 -6.56
N GLY A 337 14.70 -1.75 -7.83
CA GLY A 337 13.78 -1.75 -8.96
C GLY A 337 14.15 -2.80 -9.98
N SER A 338 13.14 -3.44 -10.54
CA SER A 338 13.23 -4.34 -11.69
C SER A 338 12.41 -3.75 -12.83
N ALA A 339 12.88 -3.93 -14.06
CA ALA A 339 12.17 -3.57 -15.29
C ALA A 339 11.64 -4.80 -16.05
N ASP A 340 11.72 -5.98 -15.42
CA ASP A 340 11.49 -7.30 -15.98
C ASP A 340 10.68 -8.19 -15.00
N GLU A 341 9.65 -7.60 -14.37
CA GLU A 341 8.67 -8.31 -13.53
C GLU A 341 9.29 -9.02 -12.31
N GLY A 342 10.38 -8.46 -11.80
CA GLY A 342 11.13 -8.95 -10.66
C GLY A 342 12.24 -9.93 -11.01
N ALA A 343 12.50 -10.24 -12.28
CA ALA A 343 13.51 -11.25 -12.63
C ALA A 343 14.94 -10.80 -12.28
N THR A 344 15.28 -9.52 -12.49
CA THR A 344 16.55 -8.91 -12.07
C THR A 344 16.33 -7.54 -11.43
N PHE A 345 16.98 -7.30 -10.30
CA PHE A 345 16.91 -6.03 -9.58
C PHE A 345 18.18 -5.20 -9.73
N GLY A 346 18.01 -3.88 -9.75
CA GLY A 346 19.07 -2.89 -9.61
C GLY A 346 18.71 -1.84 -8.56
N THR A 347 19.72 -1.14 -8.04
CA THR A 347 19.50 -0.05 -7.07
C THR A 347 18.90 1.18 -7.76
N VAL A 348 17.76 1.63 -7.24
CA VAL A 348 17.12 2.91 -7.61
C VAL A 348 17.71 4.04 -6.76
N ALA A 349 17.82 3.81 -5.45
CA ALA A 349 18.40 4.74 -4.48
C ALA A 349 19.00 3.97 -3.30
N ALA A 350 19.97 4.57 -2.62
CA ALA A 350 20.61 3.98 -1.44
C ALA A 350 20.96 5.07 -0.41
N HIS A 351 21.25 4.65 0.83
CA HIS A 351 21.61 5.53 1.94
C HIS A 351 20.54 6.58 2.28
N LEU A 352 19.28 6.24 2.06
CA LEU A 352 18.13 7.03 2.50
C LEU A 352 17.80 6.73 3.98
N PRO A 353 16.96 7.56 4.63
CA PRO A 353 16.34 7.17 5.89
C PRO A 353 15.42 5.94 5.73
N ASP A 354 14.97 5.38 6.86
CA ASP A 354 14.00 4.26 6.92
C ASP A 354 12.82 4.48 5.94
N ILE A 355 12.71 3.61 4.94
CA ILE A 355 11.68 3.68 3.89
C ILE A 355 10.35 3.17 4.43
N LEU A 356 9.31 3.98 4.28
CA LEU A 356 7.97 3.70 4.80
C LEU A 356 6.98 3.36 3.70
N CYS A 357 7.09 4.03 2.55
CA CYS A 357 6.24 3.75 1.40
C CYS A 357 6.98 4.01 0.08
N VAL A 358 6.57 3.27 -0.96
CA VAL A 358 7.03 3.42 -2.34
C VAL A 358 5.82 3.42 -3.26
N ARG A 359 5.81 4.31 -4.26
CA ARG A 359 4.85 4.29 -5.36
C ARG A 359 5.57 4.46 -6.68
N ALA A 360 5.11 3.76 -7.71
CA ALA A 360 5.66 3.85 -9.05
C ALA A 360 4.55 4.12 -10.06
N ALA A 361 4.87 4.90 -11.09
CA ALA A 361 3.95 5.17 -12.19
C ALA A 361 4.74 5.47 -13.47
N VAL A 362 4.19 5.05 -14.61
CA VAL A 362 4.58 5.58 -15.91
C VAL A 362 3.86 6.91 -16.10
N ILE A 363 4.61 7.97 -16.34
CA ILE A 363 4.10 9.34 -16.49
C ILE A 363 4.41 9.88 -17.89
N ALA A 364 3.49 10.71 -18.40
CA ALA A 364 3.71 11.44 -19.63
C ALA A 364 4.88 12.43 -19.44
N SER A 365 5.70 12.58 -20.49
CA SER A 365 6.86 13.50 -20.51
C SER A 365 6.47 14.96 -20.60
#